data_AF-Q0PHT4-F1
#
_entry.id   AF-Q0PHT4-F1
#
_cell.length_a   1.000
_cell.length_b   1.000
_cell.length_c   1.000
_cell.angle_alpha   90.00
_cell.angle_beta   90.00
_cell.angle_gamma   90.00
#
_symmetry.space_group_name_H-M   'P 1'
#
loop_
_entity.id
_entity.type
_entity.pdbx_description
1 polymer ?
#
loop_
_entity_poly.entity_id
_entity_poly.type
_entity_poly.pdbx_seq_one_letter_code
_entity_poly.pdbx_strand_id
1 'polypeptide(L)'
;RFPYLCYKNGGGAFLVPYIIMLCIGGIPLFFMELALGQFHRKGAITCWGRIVPLLKGIGYAVALIAFYVDFYYNVIIAWSLRYFFASFTTVLPWTNCDNSWNTPNCVPVLNSTNQSVYWKSDSSDNLTADALLVNNGNSSAWEYFIRNILELHKSDGIDNLGEIKWDMALSLLAVYLICYFSLWKGISTSG
;
A
#
# COMPACT_ATOMS: atom_id res chain seq x y z
N ARG A 1 -6.69 2.77 -5.30
CA ARG A 1 -7.65 1.81 -5.91
C ARG A 1 -8.53 2.46 -6.99
N PHE A 2 -9.19 3.59 -6.71
CA PHE A 2 -10.11 4.25 -7.66
C PHE A 2 -9.48 4.61 -9.02
N PRO A 3 -8.30 5.28 -9.11
CA PRO A 3 -7.74 5.68 -10.41
C PRO A 3 -7.44 4.49 -11.34
N TYR A 4 -6.92 3.39 -10.77
CA TYR A 4 -6.62 2.17 -11.50
C TYR A 4 -7.88 1.52 -12.10
N LEU A 5 -8.96 1.41 -11.31
CA LEU A 5 -10.24 0.84 -11.78
C LEU A 5 -10.91 1.75 -12.83
N CYS A 6 -10.86 3.06 -12.62
CA CYS A 6 -11.36 4.05 -13.57
C CYS A 6 -10.67 3.88 -14.92
N TYR A 7 -9.34 3.87 -14.95
CA TYR A 7 -8.57 3.67 -16.18
C TYR A 7 -8.89 2.33 -16.87
N LYS A 8 -8.94 1.22 -16.11
CA LYS A 8 -9.22 -0.11 -16.65
C LYS A 8 -10.63 -0.25 -17.24
N ASN A 9 -11.61 0.46 -16.69
CA ASN A 9 -13.03 0.32 -17.05
C ASN A 9 -13.53 1.45 -17.98
N GLY A 10 -12.67 1.96 -18.87
CA GLY A 10 -13.07 2.98 -19.85
C GLY A 10 -12.87 4.43 -19.40
N GLY A 11 -11.97 4.67 -18.45
CA GLY A 11 -11.58 6.00 -17.99
C GLY A 11 -12.78 6.80 -17.48
N GLY A 12 -13.00 8.00 -18.05
CA GLY A 12 -14.08 8.89 -17.65
C GLY A 12 -15.49 8.29 -17.78
N ALA A 13 -15.70 7.31 -18.66
CA ALA A 13 -17.00 6.65 -18.80
C ALA A 13 -17.42 5.86 -17.55
N PHE A 14 -16.45 5.35 -16.77
CA PHE A 14 -16.69 4.66 -15.50
C PHE A 14 -17.34 5.56 -14.45
N LEU A 15 -17.21 6.88 -14.57
CA LEU A 15 -17.78 7.84 -13.63
C LEU A 15 -19.32 7.81 -13.61
N VAL A 16 -19.95 7.54 -14.76
CA VAL A 16 -21.42 7.49 -14.88
C VAL A 16 -22.04 6.39 -14.01
N PRO A 17 -21.69 5.09 -14.19
CA PRO A 17 -22.20 4.04 -13.31
C PRO A 17 -21.72 4.20 -11.85
N TYR A 18 -20.52 4.76 -11.63
CA TYR A 18 -20.02 5.02 -10.28
C TYR A 18 -20.91 6.00 -9.51
N ILE A 19 -21.29 7.13 -10.11
CA ILE A 19 -22.16 8.12 -9.48
C ILE A 19 -23.57 7.55 -9.27
N ILE A 20 -24.11 6.81 -10.24
CA ILE A 20 -25.44 6.18 -10.10
C ILE A 20 -25.44 5.21 -8.91
N MET A 21 -24.45 4.32 -8.79
CA MET A 21 -24.33 3.39 -7.67
C MET A 21 -24.05 4.10 -6.35
N LEU A 22 -23.30 5.21 -6.37
CA LEU A 22 -23.07 6.03 -5.19
C LEU A 22 -24.38 6.65 -4.69
N CYS A 23 -25.19 7.23 -5.58
CA CYS A 23 -26.45 7.88 -5.21
C CYS A 23 -27.53 6.87 -4.76
N ILE A 24 -27.65 5.72 -5.42
CA ILE A 24 -28.70 4.72 -5.14
C ILE A 24 -28.32 3.79 -3.99
N GLY A 25 -27.03 3.41 -3.88
CA GLY A 25 -26.57 2.44 -2.89
C GLY A 25 -25.70 3.06 -1.81
N GLY A 26 -24.62 3.74 -2.21
CA GLY A 26 -23.60 4.24 -1.27
C GLY A 26 -24.15 5.25 -0.25
N ILE A 27 -24.78 6.33 -0.73
CA ILE A 27 -25.31 7.41 0.12
C ILE A 27 -26.42 6.90 1.05
N PRO A 28 -27.44 6.14 0.58
CA PRO A 28 -28.49 5.64 1.47
C PRO A 28 -27.96 4.69 2.55
N LEU A 29 -27.03 3.78 2.23
CA LEU A 29 -26.45 2.86 3.21
C LEU A 29 -25.62 3.61 4.26
N PHE A 30 -24.79 4.56 3.83
CA PHE A 30 -24.00 5.39 4.73
C PHE A 30 -24.89 6.23 5.65
N PHE A 31 -25.93 6.84 5.08
CA PHE A 31 -26.90 7.62 5.87
C PHE A 31 -27.66 6.77 6.88
N MET A 32 -28.10 5.57 6.50
CA MET A 32 -28.77 4.63 7.39
C MET A 32 -27.87 4.26 8.58
N GLU A 33 -26.60 3.94 8.34
CA GLU A 33 -25.65 3.59 9.39
C GLU A 33 -25.42 4.76 10.36
N LEU A 34 -25.21 5.98 9.83
CA LEU A 34 -25.06 7.18 10.65
C LEU A 34 -26.33 7.47 11.47
N ALA A 35 -27.51 7.39 10.87
CA ALA A 35 -28.77 7.62 11.55
C ALA A 35 -29.00 6.61 12.69
N LEU A 36 -28.72 5.32 12.45
CA LEU A 36 -28.80 4.27 13.47
C LEU A 36 -27.82 4.50 14.63
N GLY A 37 -26.57 4.88 14.31
CA GLY A 37 -25.54 5.18 15.30
C GLY A 37 -25.91 6.38 16.18
N GLN A 38 -26.40 7.46 15.57
CA GLN A 38 -26.83 8.67 16.28
C GLN A 38 -28.08 8.45 17.13
N PHE A 39 -29.06 7.69 16.63
CA PHE A 39 -30.31 7.41 17.35
C PHE A 39 -30.08 6.52 18.58
N HIS A 40 -29.31 5.42 18.43
CA HIS A 40 -29.11 4.46 19.51
C HIS A 40 -27.97 4.84 20.47
N ARG A 41 -27.03 5.69 20.04
CA ARG A 41 -25.83 6.12 20.81
C ARG A 41 -25.07 4.97 21.45
N LYS A 42 -24.99 3.86 20.71
CA LYS A 42 -24.47 2.58 21.18
C LYS A 42 -23.59 1.96 20.09
N GLY A 43 -22.59 1.19 20.51
CA GLY A 43 -21.76 0.44 19.57
C GLY A 43 -22.54 -0.64 18.81
N ALA A 44 -22.01 -1.08 17.68
CA ALA A 44 -22.67 -1.99 16.73
C ALA A 44 -23.26 -3.25 17.40
N ILE A 45 -22.50 -3.92 18.28
CA ILE A 45 -22.95 -5.14 18.99
C ILE A 45 -24.20 -4.87 19.83
N THR A 46 -24.17 -3.80 20.63
CA THR A 46 -25.29 -3.44 21.50
C THR A 46 -26.47 -2.82 20.75
N CYS A 47 -26.22 -2.21 19.59
CA CYS A 47 -27.25 -1.66 18.71
C CYS A 47 -28.11 -2.78 18.11
N TRP A 48 -27.48 -3.76 17.44
CA TRP A 48 -28.19 -4.91 16.86
C TRP A 48 -28.91 -5.75 17.91
N GLY A 49 -28.32 -5.93 19.10
CA GLY A 49 -28.96 -6.64 20.20
C GLY A 49 -30.26 -5.99 20.70
N ARG A 50 -30.46 -4.68 20.49
CA ARG A 50 -31.70 -3.96 20.85
C ARG A 50 -32.71 -3.91 19.71
N ILE A 51 -32.26 -3.85 18.46
CA ILE A 51 -33.16 -3.77 17.30
C ILE A 51 -33.72 -5.17 16.99
N VAL A 52 -32.84 -6.14 16.73
CA VAL A 52 -33.19 -7.54 16.46
C VAL A 52 -32.16 -8.46 17.12
N PRO A 53 -32.47 -9.09 18.26
CA PRO A 53 -31.50 -9.88 19.02
C PRO A 53 -30.94 -11.09 18.23
N LEU A 54 -31.70 -11.62 17.27
CA LEU A 54 -31.24 -12.66 16.35
C LEU A 54 -30.03 -12.19 15.51
N LEU A 55 -29.96 -10.91 15.16
CA LEU A 55 -28.91 -10.31 14.33
C LEU A 55 -27.73 -9.77 15.15
N LYS A 56 -27.66 -10.05 16.45
CA LYS A 56 -26.55 -9.64 17.32
C LYS A 56 -25.18 -10.10 16.80
N GLY A 57 -25.13 -11.21 16.05
CA GLY A 57 -23.93 -11.72 15.38
C GLY A 57 -23.28 -10.73 14.41
N ILE A 58 -24.06 -9.83 13.78
CA ILE A 58 -23.53 -8.82 12.84
C ILE A 58 -22.50 -7.92 13.51
N GLY A 59 -22.74 -7.49 14.75
CA GLY A 59 -21.80 -6.65 15.47
C GLY A 59 -20.46 -7.33 15.76
N TYR A 60 -20.48 -8.63 16.09
CA TYR A 60 -19.26 -9.41 16.29
C TYR A 60 -18.52 -9.63 14.97
N ALA A 61 -19.24 -9.89 13.87
CA ALA A 61 -18.65 -10.01 12.55
C ALA A 61 -17.94 -8.72 12.12
N VAL A 62 -18.56 -7.55 12.34
CA VAL A 62 -17.93 -6.24 12.05
C VAL A 62 -16.67 -6.03 12.89
N ALA A 63 -16.68 -6.38 14.18
CA ALA A 63 -15.49 -6.27 15.03
C ALA A 63 -14.35 -7.20 14.56
N LEU A 64 -14.66 -8.43 14.15
CA LEU A 64 -13.69 -9.37 13.60
C LEU A 64 -13.13 -8.90 12.25
N ILE A 65 -13.97 -8.36 11.36
CA ILE A 65 -13.52 -7.78 10.09
C ILE A 65 -12.58 -6.59 10.36
N ALA A 66 -12.95 -5.69 11.28
CA ALA A 66 -12.12 -4.56 11.67
C ALA A 66 -10.76 -5.00 12.22
N PHE A 67 -10.71 -6.08 13.00
CA PHE A 67 -9.47 -6.66 13.52
C PHE A 67 -8.54 -7.18 12.40
N TYR A 68 -9.07 -7.91 11.41
CA TYR A 68 -8.26 -8.34 10.26
C TYR A 68 -7.80 -7.16 9.39
N VAL A 69 -8.66 -6.16 9.22
CA VAL A 69 -8.35 -4.92 8.48
C VAL A 69 -7.22 -4.15 9.15
N ASP A 70 -7.23 -4.05 10.48
CA ASP A 70 -6.19 -3.38 11.26
C ASP A 70 -4.79 -3.95 10.99
N PHE A 71 -4.65 -5.28 10.97
CA PHE A 71 -3.35 -5.93 10.75
C PHE A 71 -2.69 -5.54 9.44
N TYR A 72 -3.40 -5.66 8.30
CA TYR A 72 -2.75 -5.40 7.02
C TYR A 72 -2.64 -3.90 6.70
N TYR A 73 -3.59 -3.06 7.14
CA TYR A 73 -3.51 -1.62 6.90
C TYR A 73 -2.37 -0.97 7.67
N ASN A 74 -2.14 -1.35 8.93
CA ASN A 74 -1.03 -0.81 9.71
C ASN A 74 0.33 -1.17 9.10
N VAL A 75 0.46 -2.33 8.45
CA VAL A 75 1.67 -2.69 7.68
C VAL A 75 1.89 -1.76 6.49
N ILE A 76 0.83 -1.42 5.73
CA ILE A 76 0.94 -0.46 4.60
C ILE A 76 1.34 0.93 5.09
N ILE A 77 0.79 1.37 6.23
CA ILE A 77 1.17 2.64 6.86
C ILE A 77 2.63 2.58 7.31
N ALA A 78 3.10 1.46 7.85
CA ALA A 78 4.49 1.27 8.26
C ALA A 78 5.48 1.36 7.08
N TRP A 79 5.13 0.79 5.92
CA TRP A 79 5.92 1.00 4.68
C TRP A 79 5.96 2.49 4.30
N SER A 80 4.81 3.16 4.35
CA SER A 80 4.70 4.59 4.03
C SER A 80 5.54 5.45 4.99
N LEU A 81 5.52 5.14 6.28
CA LEU A 81 6.32 5.81 7.31
C LEU A 81 7.83 5.59 7.06
N ARG A 82 8.23 4.39 6.63
CA ARG A 82 9.62 4.11 6.27
C ARG A 82 10.07 4.92 5.05
N TYR A 83 9.21 5.05 4.03
CA TYR A 83 9.45 5.92 2.88
C TYR A 83 9.51 7.39 3.28
N PHE A 84 8.66 7.83 4.21
CA PHE A 84 8.66 9.18 4.75
C PHE A 84 10.02 9.52 5.38
N PHE A 85 10.54 8.67 6.28
CA PHE A 85 11.86 8.87 6.86
C PHE A 85 13.00 8.77 5.83
N ALA A 86 12.88 7.87 4.85
CA ALA A 86 13.84 7.75 3.75
C ALA A 86 13.87 8.98 2.83
N SER A 87 12.82 9.82 2.84
CA SER A 87 12.74 11.01 2.00
C SER A 87 13.55 12.20 2.55
N PHE A 88 14.06 12.11 3.78
CA PHE A 88 14.93 13.15 4.35
C PHE A 88 16.40 13.03 3.91
N THR A 89 16.74 12.10 3.03
CA THR A 89 18.09 11.99 2.45
C THR A 89 18.24 12.93 1.25
N THR A 90 19.46 13.45 1.04
CA THR A 90 19.77 14.37 -0.07
C THR A 90 19.59 13.72 -1.44
N VAL A 91 20.01 12.46 -1.56
CA VAL A 91 19.75 11.60 -2.71
C VAL A 91 18.77 10.53 -2.27
N LEU A 92 17.66 10.37 -3.00
CA LEU A 92 16.62 9.43 -2.62
C LEU A 92 17.08 8.00 -2.99
N PRO A 93 16.91 7.01 -2.11
CA PRO A 93 17.49 5.68 -2.29
C PRO A 93 16.88 4.87 -3.44
N TRP A 94 15.78 5.35 -4.04
CA TRP A 94 15.10 4.74 -5.18
C TRP A 94 15.35 5.45 -6.52
N THR A 95 16.31 6.38 -6.61
CA THR A 95 16.62 7.07 -7.88
C THR A 95 17.73 6.39 -8.67
N ASN A 96 18.71 5.81 -7.98
CA ASN A 96 19.95 5.28 -8.56
C ASN A 96 20.06 3.76 -8.35
N CYS A 97 20.86 3.12 -9.21
CA CYS A 97 21.13 1.69 -9.12
C CYS A 97 22.38 1.32 -8.29
N ASP A 98 23.10 2.29 -7.73
CA ASP A 98 24.34 2.10 -6.96
C ASP A 98 24.09 1.76 -5.48
N ASN A 99 23.30 0.73 -5.20
CA ASN A 99 22.98 0.30 -3.84
C ASN A 99 23.19 -1.20 -3.66
N SER A 100 23.43 -1.64 -2.41
CA SER A 100 23.72 -3.04 -2.08
C SER A 100 22.58 -4.02 -2.35
N TRP A 101 21.34 -3.54 -2.44
CA TRP A 101 20.15 -4.36 -2.70
C TRP A 101 19.81 -4.52 -4.19
N ASN A 102 20.45 -3.78 -5.08
CA ASN A 102 20.10 -3.76 -6.51
C ASN A 102 20.71 -4.96 -7.27
N THR A 103 20.05 -5.35 -8.35
CA THR A 103 20.54 -6.38 -9.27
C THR A 103 21.24 -5.78 -10.48
N PRO A 104 22.00 -6.59 -11.25
CA PRO A 104 22.58 -6.15 -12.53
C PRO A 104 21.54 -5.67 -13.55
N ASN A 105 20.25 -6.02 -13.38
CA ASN A 105 19.17 -5.65 -14.28
C ASN A 105 18.47 -4.34 -13.86
N CYS A 106 19.03 -3.59 -12.90
CA CYS A 106 18.45 -2.35 -12.42
C CYS A 106 18.63 -1.21 -13.45
N VAL A 107 17.54 -0.49 -13.74
CA VAL A 107 17.55 0.69 -14.61
C VAL A 107 17.20 1.96 -13.80
N PRO A 108 18.07 2.99 -13.79
CA PRO A 108 17.81 4.24 -13.05
C PRO A 108 16.82 5.14 -13.79
N VAL A 109 16.01 5.90 -13.04
CA VAL A 109 14.89 6.71 -13.60
C VAL A 109 15.38 7.84 -14.52
N LEU A 110 16.58 8.39 -14.28
CA LEU A 110 17.08 9.59 -14.95
C LEU A 110 17.98 9.33 -16.17
N ASN A 111 18.18 8.08 -16.60
CA ASN A 111 19.08 7.80 -17.73
C ASN A 111 18.46 8.00 -19.13
N SER A 112 17.22 8.49 -19.24
CA SER A 112 16.56 8.62 -20.54
C SER A 112 16.95 9.86 -21.36
N THR A 113 17.86 10.71 -20.89
CA THR A 113 18.20 11.96 -21.62
C THR A 113 19.67 12.25 -21.87
N ASN A 114 20.63 11.60 -21.20
CA ASN A 114 22.07 11.91 -21.40
C ASN A 114 22.98 10.68 -21.39
N GLN A 115 22.46 9.49 -21.65
CA GLN A 115 23.33 8.43 -22.14
C GLN A 115 23.37 8.57 -23.66
N SER A 116 24.26 9.47 -24.13
CA SER A 116 25.07 9.09 -25.27
C SER A 116 25.53 7.68 -24.97
N VAL A 117 24.96 6.71 -25.67
CA VAL A 117 25.45 5.35 -25.65
C VAL A 117 26.95 5.49 -25.86
N TYR A 118 27.73 5.23 -24.81
CA TYR A 118 29.16 5.02 -24.97
C TYR A 118 29.23 3.66 -25.67
N TRP A 119 28.95 3.68 -26.97
CA TRP A 119 29.39 2.66 -27.88
C TRP A 119 30.89 2.69 -27.73
N LYS A 120 31.40 1.80 -26.86
CA LYS A 120 32.75 1.33 -27.01
C LYS A 120 32.72 0.65 -28.37
N SER A 121 33.04 1.42 -29.41
CA SER A 121 33.25 0.93 -30.76
C SER A 121 34.56 0.16 -30.72
N ASP A 122 34.55 -0.95 -29.99
CA ASP A 122 35.46 -2.03 -30.28
C ASP A 122 34.81 -2.80 -31.40
N SER A 123 35.58 -2.88 -32.47
CA SER A 123 35.14 -3.46 -33.73
C SER A 123 34.98 -4.96 -33.52
N SER A 124 34.00 -5.55 -34.21
CA SER A 124 33.63 -6.97 -34.27
C SER A 124 32.72 -7.54 -33.15
N ASP A 125 31.58 -8.04 -33.63
CA ASP A 125 30.70 -9.08 -33.08
C ASP A 125 29.47 -8.71 -32.23
N ASN A 126 28.30 -8.98 -32.84
CA ASN A 126 26.96 -9.22 -32.26
C ASN A 126 26.27 -8.10 -31.47
N LEU A 127 25.57 -7.26 -32.25
CA LEU A 127 24.60 -6.26 -31.80
C LEU A 127 23.30 -6.92 -31.25
N THR A 128 23.32 -7.55 -30.07
CA THR A 128 22.07 -8.10 -29.48
C THR A 128 21.91 -8.04 -27.96
N ALA A 129 22.93 -7.74 -27.15
CA ALA A 129 22.77 -7.81 -25.69
C ALA A 129 22.27 -6.50 -25.02
N ASP A 130 22.73 -5.33 -25.48
CA ASP A 130 22.55 -4.08 -24.73
C ASP A 130 21.15 -3.45 -24.90
N ALA A 131 20.53 -3.63 -26.08
CA ALA A 131 19.13 -3.23 -26.31
C ALA A 131 18.12 -4.17 -25.62
N LEU A 132 18.51 -5.42 -25.33
CA LEU A 132 17.66 -6.38 -24.61
C LEU A 132 17.58 -6.08 -23.11
N LEU A 133 18.61 -5.48 -22.50
CA LEU A 133 18.60 -5.10 -21.09
C LEU A 133 17.56 -4.01 -20.78
N VAL A 134 17.22 -3.15 -21.74
CA VAL A 134 16.16 -2.14 -21.58
C VAL A 134 14.76 -2.78 -21.58
N ASN A 135 14.57 -3.91 -22.27
CA ASN A 135 13.26 -4.57 -22.37
C ASN A 135 12.95 -5.51 -21.18
N ASN A 136 13.96 -5.89 -20.39
CA ASN A 136 13.80 -6.80 -19.24
C ASN A 136 14.31 -6.22 -17.91
N GLY A 137 14.78 -4.96 -17.94
CA GLY A 137 15.30 -4.28 -16.76
C GLY A 137 14.21 -3.84 -15.79
N ASN A 138 14.45 -4.02 -14.49
CA ASN A 138 13.55 -3.53 -13.46
C ASN A 138 13.90 -2.08 -13.10
N SER A 139 12.88 -1.24 -12.91
CA SER A 139 13.13 0.12 -12.44
C SER A 139 13.76 0.13 -11.04
N SER A 140 14.69 1.05 -10.79
CA SER A 140 15.31 1.29 -9.48
C SER A 140 14.30 1.44 -8.33
N ALA A 141 13.15 2.08 -8.58
CA ALA A 141 12.08 2.20 -7.59
C ALA A 141 11.37 0.87 -7.27
N TRP A 142 11.16 0.03 -8.29
CA TRP A 142 10.60 -1.30 -8.11
C TRP A 142 11.56 -2.20 -7.31
N GLU A 143 12.85 -2.19 -7.65
CA GLU A 143 13.85 -2.97 -6.91
C GLU A 143 13.97 -2.52 -5.45
N TYR A 144 13.94 -1.21 -5.19
CA TYR A 144 13.93 -0.70 -3.82
C TYR A 144 12.74 -1.23 -3.02
N PHE A 145 11.53 -1.23 -3.60
CA PHE A 145 10.35 -1.75 -2.91
C PHE A 145 10.44 -3.26 -2.67
N ILE A 146 10.75 -4.05 -3.71
CA ILE A 146 10.73 -5.51 -3.64
C ILE A 146 11.91 -6.07 -2.83
N ARG A 147 13.12 -5.54 -3.05
CA ARG A 147 14.36 -6.12 -2.50
C ARG A 147 14.79 -5.49 -1.20
N ASN A 148 14.59 -4.19 -1.02
CA ASN A 148 14.96 -3.52 0.23
C ASN A 148 13.78 -3.46 1.21
N ILE A 149 12.60 -2.98 0.80
CA ILE A 149 11.50 -2.81 1.77
C ILE A 149 10.87 -4.14 2.14
N LEU A 150 10.47 -4.93 1.14
CA LEU A 150 9.79 -6.21 1.36
C LEU A 150 10.76 -7.36 1.59
N GLU A 151 12.01 -7.26 1.10
CA GLU A 151 12.98 -8.35 1.07
C GLU A 151 12.42 -9.67 0.48
N LEU A 152 11.50 -9.57 -0.48
CA LEU A 152 10.74 -10.70 -1.00
C LEU A 152 11.63 -11.79 -1.62
N HIS A 153 12.82 -11.42 -2.08
CA HIS A 153 13.82 -12.33 -2.63
C HIS A 153 14.43 -13.31 -1.61
N LYS A 154 14.22 -13.11 -0.31
CA LYS A 154 14.65 -14.04 0.75
C LYS A 154 13.58 -15.07 1.13
N SER A 155 12.38 -14.96 0.55
CA SER A 155 11.26 -15.85 0.79
C SER A 155 10.96 -16.67 -0.46
N ASP A 156 10.89 -17.98 -0.30
CA ASP A 156 10.56 -18.92 -1.39
C ASP A 156 9.04 -19.12 -1.57
N GLY A 157 8.22 -18.40 -0.81
CA GLY A 157 6.76 -18.45 -0.88
C GLY A 157 6.07 -18.32 0.48
N ILE A 158 4.76 -18.61 0.52
CA ILE A 158 3.98 -18.51 1.76
C ILE A 158 4.39 -19.55 2.81
N ASP A 159 4.96 -20.67 2.37
CA ASP A 159 5.43 -21.75 3.25
C ASP A 159 6.73 -21.38 3.96
N ASN A 160 7.53 -20.48 3.36
CA ASN A 160 8.77 -19.99 3.94
C ASN A 160 8.88 -18.47 3.78
N LEU A 161 8.32 -17.76 4.76
CA LEU A 161 8.23 -16.29 4.79
C LEU A 161 9.59 -15.60 5.07
N GLY A 162 10.64 -16.37 5.41
CA GLY A 162 11.95 -15.83 5.75
C GLY A 162 12.00 -15.17 7.14
N GLU A 163 13.01 -14.32 7.34
CA GLU A 163 13.24 -13.63 8.61
C GLU A 163 12.49 -12.29 8.71
N ILE A 164 12.18 -11.88 9.94
CA ILE A 164 11.54 -10.59 10.20
C ILE A 164 12.56 -9.46 10.07
N LYS A 165 12.31 -8.53 9.15
CA LYS A 165 13.11 -7.30 9.02
C LYS A 165 12.84 -6.35 10.18
N TRP A 166 13.84 -6.16 11.04
CA TRP A 166 13.75 -5.32 12.23
C TRP A 166 13.38 -3.86 11.96
N ASP A 167 13.88 -3.27 10.88
CA ASP A 167 13.52 -1.89 10.50
C ASP A 167 12.02 -1.72 10.25
N MET A 168 11.37 -2.74 9.66
CA MET A 168 9.94 -2.73 9.40
C MET A 168 9.14 -3.06 10.66
N ALA A 169 9.66 -3.94 11.51
CA ALA A 169 9.05 -4.21 12.81
C ALA A 169 9.03 -2.94 13.69
N LEU A 170 10.11 -2.15 13.65
CA LEU A 170 10.19 -0.88 14.39
C LEU A 170 9.25 0.17 13.80
N SER A 171 9.15 0.31 12.47
CA SER A 171 8.19 1.24 11.88
C SER A 171 6.74 0.84 12.18
N LEU A 172 6.43 -0.47 12.21
CA LEU A 172 5.12 -0.98 12.62
C LEU A 172 4.84 -0.69 14.10
N LEU A 173 5.82 -0.89 14.98
CA LEU A 173 5.70 -0.54 16.40
C LEU A 173 5.41 0.96 16.58
N ALA A 174 6.11 1.82 15.85
CA ALA A 174 5.87 3.26 15.87
C ALA A 174 4.44 3.61 15.43
N VAL A 175 3.92 2.99 14.36
CA VAL A 175 2.52 3.18 13.92
C VAL A 175 1.54 2.78 15.04
N TYR A 176 1.73 1.63 15.67
CA TYR A 176 0.87 1.18 16.77
C TYR A 176 0.94 2.12 17.98
N LEU A 177 2.12 2.63 18.34
CA LEU A 177 2.26 3.61 19.43
C LEU A 177 1.52 4.91 19.10
N ILE A 178 1.64 5.42 17.87
CA ILE A 178 0.92 6.62 17.43
C ILE A 178 -0.60 6.40 17.50
N CYS A 179 -1.09 5.28 16.97
CA CYS A 179 -2.52 4.92 17.03
C CYS A 179 -2.99 4.81 18.49
N TYR A 180 -2.19 4.17 19.35
CA TYR A 180 -2.51 4.00 20.75
C TYR A 180 -2.62 5.33 21.48
N PHE A 181 -1.64 6.23 21.35
CA PHE A 181 -1.69 7.55 21.98
C PHE A 181 -2.83 8.43 21.43
N SER A 182 -3.18 8.29 20.16
CA SER A 182 -4.30 9.02 19.53
C SER A 182 -5.67 8.57 20.08
N LEU A 183 -5.78 7.30 20.50
CA LEU A 183 -7.00 6.70 21.00
C LEU A 183 -7.07 6.62 22.53
N TRP A 184 -5.96 6.80 23.25
CA TRP A 184 -5.86 6.59 24.70
C TRP A 184 -6.97 7.34 25.47
N LYS A 185 -7.18 8.63 25.18
CA LYS A 185 -8.20 9.46 25.88
C LYS A 185 -9.59 9.41 25.21
N GLY A 186 -9.80 8.44 24.32
CA GLY A 186 -11.05 8.24 23.59
C GLY A 186 -11.33 9.34 22.56
N ILE A 187 -12.61 9.54 22.26
CA ILE A 187 -13.08 10.45 21.19
C ILE A 187 -12.63 11.90 21.37
N SER A 188 -12.28 12.29 22.60
CA SER A 188 -11.82 13.65 22.91
C SER A 188 -10.44 13.99 22.33
N THR A 189 -9.60 12.99 22.04
CA THR A 189 -8.27 13.19 21.44
C THR A 189 -8.16 12.80 19.98
N SER A 190 -9.18 12.15 19.42
CA SER A 190 -9.16 11.67 18.04
C SER A 190 -9.64 12.72 17.03
N GLY A 191 -10.27 13.81 17.50
CA GLY A 191 -10.78 14.91 16.69
C GLY A 191 -9.85 16.10 16.64
#